data_AF-A0A9Q0VJ62-F1
#
_entry.id   AF-A0A9Q0VJ62-F1
#
_cell.length_a   1.000
_cell.length_b   1.000
_cell.length_c   1.000
_cell.angle_alpha   90.00
_cell.angle_beta   90.00
_cell.angle_gamma   90.00
#
_symmetry.space_group_name_H-M   'P 1'
#
loop_
_entity.id
_entity.type
_entity.pdbx_description
1 polymer ?
#
loop_
_entity_poly.entity_id
_entity_poly.type
_entity_poly.pdbx_seq_one_letter_code
_entity_poly.pdbx_strand_id
1 'polypeptide(L)'
;MQTEKKLAITVFSFPPDKGNVGTAAYLTVFSVLKELKRDGYNVEGLLETSEALIEDIIHDIEAQFSSPNLNIAYKMGVREYQSLTPYATALEENWGKPPGNVNSDGENLLVYGKH
;
A
#
# COMPACT_ATOMS: atom_id res chain seq x y z
N MET A 1 -8.98 5.47 29.82
CA MET A 1 -7.89 4.85 29.05
C MET A 1 -7.83 5.57 27.72
N GLN A 2 -6.70 6.17 27.36
CA GLN A 2 -6.52 6.82 26.07
C GLN A 2 -6.39 5.69 25.04
N THR A 3 -7.35 5.56 24.13
CA THR A 3 -7.33 4.54 23.07
C THR A 3 -6.27 4.92 22.05
N GLU A 4 -5.29 4.06 21.82
CA GLU A 4 -4.36 4.20 20.70
C GLU A 4 -5.12 4.08 19.38
N LYS A 5 -5.17 5.18 18.61
CA LYS A 5 -5.83 5.20 17.31
C LYS A 5 -4.82 4.81 16.23
N LYS A 6 -5.16 3.79 15.43
CA LYS A 6 -4.42 3.42 14.22
C LYS A 6 -5.19 3.90 13.00
N LEU A 7 -4.53 4.66 12.13
CA LEU A 7 -5.12 5.20 10.89
C LEU A 7 -4.42 4.58 9.69
N ALA A 8 -5.20 4.06 8.73
CA ALA A 8 -4.70 3.61 7.44
C ALA A 8 -5.07 4.64 6.36
N ILE A 9 -4.12 4.99 5.51
CA ILE A 9 -4.32 5.84 4.32
C ILE A 9 -4.12 4.97 3.09
N THR A 10 -5.15 4.83 2.25
CA THR A 10 -5.10 4.01 1.03
C THR A 10 -4.94 4.90 -0.19
N VAL A 11 -3.94 4.59 -1.01
CA VAL A 11 -3.68 5.26 -2.30
C VAL A 11 -4.07 4.31 -3.43
N PHE A 12 -4.79 4.83 -4.43
CA PHE A 12 -5.23 4.05 -5.60
C PHE A 12 -4.40 4.42 -6.84
N SER A 13 -4.29 3.47 -7.78
CA SER A 13 -3.65 3.66 -9.09
C SER A 13 -2.19 4.10 -9.00
N PHE A 14 -1.39 3.33 -8.27
CA PHE A 14 0.03 3.58 -8.08
C PHE A 14 0.87 2.34 -8.42
N PRO A 15 1.95 2.47 -9.19
CA PRO A 15 2.42 3.66 -9.93
C PRO A 15 1.40 4.14 -10.98
N PRO A 16 1.39 5.45 -11.35
CA PRO A 16 0.34 6.01 -12.19
C PRO A 16 0.51 5.61 -13.66
N ASP A 17 0.11 4.39 -14.00
CA ASP A 17 0.21 3.85 -15.37
C ASP A 17 -0.69 4.59 -16.37
N LYS A 18 -1.61 5.47 -15.91
CA LYS A 18 -2.63 6.15 -16.74
C LYS A 18 -2.75 7.67 -16.53
N GLY A 19 -1.66 8.38 -16.19
CA GLY A 19 -1.57 9.85 -16.27
C GLY A 19 -1.45 10.60 -14.94
N ASN A 20 -1.30 11.93 -15.04
CA ASN A 20 -0.88 12.96 -14.05
C ASN A 20 -1.58 13.01 -12.67
N VAL A 21 -2.36 12.00 -12.28
CA VAL A 21 -3.06 11.92 -10.99
C VAL A 21 -2.08 11.70 -9.82
N GLY A 22 -0.92 11.08 -10.08
CA GLY A 22 0.05 10.70 -9.05
C GLY A 22 0.58 11.89 -8.25
N THR A 23 1.15 12.90 -8.89
CA THR A 23 1.93 13.96 -8.20
C THR A 23 1.10 14.76 -7.20
N ALA A 24 -0.17 15.05 -7.48
CA ALA A 24 -1.05 15.80 -6.59
C ALA A 24 -1.54 14.97 -5.38
N ALA A 25 -1.71 13.67 -5.55
CA ALA A 25 -2.09 12.77 -4.46
C ALA A 25 -0.99 12.72 -3.38
N TYR A 26 0.29 12.67 -3.77
CA TYR A 26 1.40 12.60 -2.80
C TYR A 26 1.59 13.87 -1.99
N LEU A 27 1.49 15.04 -2.63
CA LEU A 27 1.50 16.31 -1.92
C LEU A 27 0.39 16.37 -0.87
N THR A 28 -0.78 15.81 -1.19
CA THR A 28 -1.92 15.72 -0.27
C THR A 28 -1.66 14.75 0.88
N VAL A 29 -1.20 13.51 0.60
CA VAL A 29 -0.91 12.50 1.63
C VAL A 29 0.17 13.00 2.58
N PHE A 30 1.24 13.59 2.06
CA PHE A 30 2.33 14.14 2.86
C PHE A 30 1.85 15.26 3.80
N SER A 31 0.99 16.14 3.30
CA SER A 31 0.40 17.22 4.10
C SER A 31 -0.49 16.66 5.23
N VAL A 32 -1.31 15.64 4.94
CA VAL A 32 -2.14 14.96 5.94
C VAL A 32 -1.30 14.31 7.04
N LEU A 33 -0.21 13.62 6.68
CA LEU A 33 0.69 13.00 7.65
C LEU A 33 1.35 14.03 8.58
N LYS A 34 1.75 15.20 8.04
CA LYS A 34 2.27 16.33 8.83
C LYS A 34 1.22 16.86 9.82
N GLU A 35 -0.02 17.03 9.38
CA GLU A 35 -1.11 17.49 10.24
C GLU A 35 -1.45 16.49 11.34
N LEU A 36 -1.53 15.19 11.03
CA LEU A 36 -1.77 14.15 12.02
C LEU A 36 -0.67 14.13 13.09
N LYS A 37 0.60 14.26 12.70
CA LYS A 37 1.72 14.35 13.64
C LYS A 37 1.60 15.57 14.54
N ARG A 38 1.22 16.73 13.98
CA ARG A 38 0.97 17.96 14.73
C ARG A 38 -0.18 17.80 15.74
N ASP A 39 -1.20 17.06 15.35
CA ASP A 39 -2.40 16.81 16.17
C ASP A 39 -2.20 15.70 17.22
N GLY A 40 -0.97 15.17 17.35
CA GLY A 40 -0.57 14.25 18.41
C GLY A 40 -0.67 12.77 18.06
N TYR A 41 -0.88 12.41 16.79
CA TYR A 41 -0.75 11.03 16.35
C TYR A 41 0.73 10.62 16.31
N ASN A 42 1.00 9.35 16.64
CA ASN A 42 2.33 8.78 16.42
C ASN A 42 2.53 8.51 14.92
N VAL A 43 3.30 9.38 14.25
CA VAL A 43 3.70 9.21 12.85
C VAL A 43 5.22 9.03 12.82
N GLU A 44 5.63 7.77 12.97
CA GLU A 44 7.02 7.35 12.89
C GLU A 44 7.55 7.49 11.45
N GLY A 45 8.85 7.71 11.28
CA GLY A 45 9.47 7.73 9.96
C GLY A 45 9.02 8.84 9.00
N LEU A 46 8.26 9.86 9.46
CA LEU A 46 7.84 10.96 8.58
C LEU A 46 9.05 11.70 8.00
N LEU A 47 9.23 11.58 6.68
CA LEU A 47 10.33 12.17 5.92
C LEU A 47 10.15 13.68 5.72
N GLU A 48 11.21 14.37 5.29
CA GLU A 48 11.22 15.83 5.19
C GLU A 48 10.43 16.36 3.98
N THR A 49 10.27 15.54 2.94
CA THR A 49 9.64 15.90 1.66
C THR A 49 8.68 14.82 1.15
N SER A 50 7.77 15.22 0.25
CA SER A 50 6.86 14.32 -0.45
C SER A 50 7.60 13.33 -1.34
N GLU A 51 8.71 13.74 -1.95
CA GLU A 51 9.48 12.94 -2.88
C GLU A 51 10.18 11.79 -2.15
N ALA A 52 10.76 12.07 -0.98
CA ALA A 52 11.38 11.04 -0.15
C ALA A 52 10.34 10.01 0.33
N LEU A 53 9.11 10.46 0.64
CA LEU A 53 8.00 9.55 0.96
C LEU A 53 7.63 8.64 -0.23
N ILE A 54 7.72 9.13 -1.46
CA ILE A 54 7.46 8.32 -2.65
C ILE A 54 8.54 7.26 -2.81
N GLU A 55 9.81 7.62 -2.68
CA GLU A 55 10.96 6.71 -2.85
C GLU A 55 11.00 5.60 -1.77
N ASP A 56 10.51 5.90 -0.57
CA ASP A 56 10.41 4.90 0.50
C ASP A 56 9.25 3.90 0.26
N ILE A 57 8.26 4.24 -0.59
CA ILE A 57 7.13 3.38 -0.96
C ILE A 57 7.38 2.68 -2.30
N ILE A 58 7.98 3.36 -3.28
CA ILE A 58 8.44 2.79 -4.56
C ILE A 58 9.95 2.74 -4.56
N HIS A 59 10.47 1.53 -4.56
CA HIS A 59 11.88 1.33 -4.89
C HIS A 59 12.05 1.36 -6.41
N ASP A 60 13.00 2.19 -6.87
CA ASP A 60 13.42 2.29 -8.27
C ASP A 60 12.33 2.85 -9.22
N ILE A 61 11.93 4.10 -8.99
CA ILE A 61 10.94 4.85 -9.79
C ILE A 61 11.37 4.95 -11.28
N GLU A 62 12.67 4.92 -11.56
CA GLU A 62 13.26 5.10 -12.89
C GLU A 62 13.41 3.82 -13.70
N ALA A 63 13.09 2.65 -13.14
CA ALA A 63 13.17 1.37 -13.83
C ALA A 63 12.18 1.31 -15.02
N GLN A 64 12.61 1.81 -16.18
CA GLN A 64 11.86 1.87 -17.44
C GLN A 64 11.40 0.51 -17.99
N PHE A 65 11.80 -0.61 -17.38
CA PHE A 65 11.64 -1.95 -17.95
C PHE A 65 11.05 -3.00 -16.99
N SER A 66 10.83 -2.68 -15.71
CA SER A 66 10.18 -3.58 -14.75
C SER A 66 9.08 -2.84 -14.01
N SER A 67 7.92 -3.50 -13.82
CA SER A 67 6.85 -2.99 -12.96
C SER A 67 7.46 -2.48 -11.64
N PRO A 68 7.20 -1.21 -11.25
CA PRO A 68 7.85 -0.61 -10.08
C PRO A 68 7.70 -1.49 -8.84
N ASN A 69 8.79 -1.66 -8.10
CA ASN A 69 8.81 -2.51 -6.92
C ASN A 69 8.19 -1.74 -5.75
N LEU A 70 6.88 -1.88 -5.59
CA LEU A 70 6.18 -1.38 -4.41
C LEU A 70 6.68 -2.09 -3.16
N ASN A 71 6.90 -1.34 -2.08
CA ASN A 71 7.25 -1.91 -0.79
C ASN A 71 6.13 -2.85 -0.32
N ILE A 72 6.51 -4.08 0.04
CA ILE A 72 5.60 -5.10 0.58
C ILE A 72 5.54 -4.90 2.10
N ALA A 73 4.44 -4.35 2.59
CA ALA A 73 4.21 -4.22 4.04
C ALA A 73 3.93 -5.58 4.69
N TYR A 74 3.25 -6.47 3.95
CA TYR A 74 2.84 -7.74 4.48
C TYR A 74 2.59 -8.79 3.38
N LYS A 75 2.91 -10.05 3.70
CA LYS A 75 2.63 -11.22 2.86
C LYS A 75 1.59 -12.08 3.55
N MET A 76 0.38 -12.11 3.01
CA MET A 76 -0.73 -12.87 3.58
C MET A 76 -0.75 -14.28 2.98
N GLY A 77 -0.55 -15.28 3.82
CA GLY A 77 -0.65 -16.67 3.39
C GLY A 77 -2.09 -17.04 3.01
N VAL A 78 -2.25 -17.96 2.05
CA VAL A 78 -3.57 -18.38 1.54
C VAL A 78 -4.53 -18.83 2.66
N ARG A 79 -4.02 -19.57 3.66
CA ARG A 79 -4.85 -20.04 4.78
C ARG A 79 -5.40 -18.89 5.61
N GLU A 80 -4.58 -17.87 5.85
CA GLU A 80 -4.99 -16.67 6.60
C GLU A 80 -5.99 -15.86 5.80
N TYR A 81 -5.72 -15.63 4.51
CA TYR A 81 -6.65 -14.97 3.60
C TYR A 81 -8.02 -15.62 3.60
N GLN A 82 -8.09 -16.94 3.48
CA GLN A 82 -9.34 -17.70 3.51
C GLN A 82 -10.05 -17.62 4.88
N SER A 83 -9.28 -17.60 5.97
CA SER A 83 -9.85 -17.48 7.32
C SER A 83 -10.41 -16.09 7.61
N LEU A 84 -9.75 -15.03 7.14
CA LEU A 84 -10.12 -13.64 7.41
C LEU A 84 -11.08 -13.06 6.36
N THR A 85 -11.24 -13.73 5.22
CA THR A 85 -12.07 -13.28 4.09
C THR A 85 -13.14 -14.32 3.76
N PRO A 86 -14.28 -14.35 4.50
CA PRO A 86 -15.31 -15.38 4.33
C PRO A 86 -15.93 -15.44 2.93
N TYR A 87 -15.84 -14.34 2.18
CA TYR A 87 -16.34 -14.24 0.80
C TYR A 87 -15.33 -14.61 -0.27
N ALA A 88 -14.13 -15.11 0.09
CA ALA A 88 -13.07 -15.44 -0.86
C ALA A 88 -13.52 -16.38 -1.99
N THR A 89 -14.33 -17.40 -1.67
CA THR A 89 -14.84 -18.36 -2.66
C THR A 89 -15.71 -17.71 -3.75
N ALA A 90 -16.39 -16.60 -3.45
CA ALA A 90 -17.18 -15.88 -4.44
C ALA A 90 -16.33 -15.18 -5.51
N LEU A 91 -15.03 -14.99 -5.25
CA LEU A 91 -14.10 -14.37 -6.19
C LEU A 91 -13.46 -15.40 -7.15
N GLU A 92 -13.46 -16.68 -6.78
CA GLU A 92 -12.74 -17.73 -7.51
C GLU A 92 -13.24 -17.93 -8.95
N GLU A 93 -14.52 -17.64 -9.23
CA GLU A 93 -15.09 -17.74 -10.58
C GLU A 93 -14.37 -16.84 -11.59
N ASN A 94 -14.00 -15.62 -11.18
CA ASN A 94 -13.40 -14.63 -12.06
C ASN A 94 -11.87 -14.54 -11.91
N TRP A 95 -11.35 -14.90 -10.74
CA TRP A 95 -9.94 -14.66 -10.37
C TRP A 95 -9.13 -15.95 -10.14
N GLY A 96 -9.79 -17.11 -10.13
CA GLY A 96 -9.17 -18.38 -9.79
C GLY A 96 -8.90 -18.53 -8.29
N LYS A 97 -8.20 -19.62 -7.92
CA LYS A 97 -7.85 -19.88 -6.51
C LYS A 97 -6.78 -18.92 -6.00
N PRO A 98 -6.83 -18.51 -4.72
CA PRO A 98 -5.74 -17.75 -4.10
C PRO A 98 -4.40 -18.51 -4.18
N PRO A 99 -3.24 -17.81 -4.24
CA PRO A 99 -3.10 -16.35 -4.15
C PRO A 99 -3.41 -15.60 -5.46
N GLY A 100 -3.74 -16.31 -6.54
CA GLY A 100 -4.01 -15.72 -7.85
C GLY A 100 -2.76 -15.16 -8.54
N ASN A 101 -2.98 -14.39 -9.60
CA ASN A 101 -1.91 -13.83 -10.45
C ASN A 101 -1.71 -12.31 -10.29
N VAL A 102 -2.54 -11.66 -9.47
CA VAL A 102 -2.48 -10.20 -9.23
C VAL A 102 -2.10 -9.98 -7.77
N ASN A 103 -1.15 -9.07 -7.52
CA ASN A 103 -0.62 -8.79 -6.18
C ASN A 103 -0.22 -10.08 -5.45
N SER A 104 0.58 -10.91 -6.13
CA SER A 104 0.92 -12.27 -5.69
C SER A 104 2.39 -12.52 -5.97
N ASP A 105 3.07 -13.24 -5.07
CA ASP A 105 4.41 -13.79 -5.30
C ASP A 105 4.38 -15.28 -5.71
N GLY A 106 3.19 -15.80 -6.01
CA GLY A 106 2.93 -17.20 -6.33
C GLY A 106 2.58 -18.06 -5.12
N GLU A 107 2.91 -17.61 -3.91
CA GLU A 107 2.59 -18.31 -2.65
C GLU A 107 1.66 -17.51 -1.74
N ASN A 108 1.78 -16.18 -1.76
CA ASN A 108 1.10 -15.26 -0.85
C ASN A 108 0.39 -14.15 -1.60
N LEU A 109 -0.66 -13.59 -0.98
CA LEU A 109 -1.21 -12.30 -1.40
C LEU A 109 -0.34 -11.19 -0.82
N LEU A 110 0.07 -10.25 -1.66
CA LEU A 110 0.95 -9.14 -1.31
C LEU A 110 0.12 -7.91 -0.92
N VAL A 111 0.38 -7.39 0.27
CA VAL A 111 -0.15 -6.11 0.74
C VAL A 111 0.95 -5.07 0.61
N TYR A 112 0.81 -4.18 -0.37
CA TYR A 112 1.73 -3.07 -0.59
C TYR A 112 1.43 -1.92 0.37
N GLY A 113 2.47 -1.30 0.92
CA GLY A 113 2.34 -0.17 1.84
C GLY A 113 3.57 0.02 2.72
N LYS A 114 3.46 0.88 3.74
CA LYS A 114 4.50 1.12 4.77
C LYS A 114 3.82 1.41 6.12
N HIS A 115 4.52 1.11 7.21
CA HIS A 115 4.11 1.37 8.59
C HIS A 115 5.00 2.43 9.22
#